data_AF-A0A2M6YHI2-F1
#
_entry.id   AF-A0A2M6YHI2-F1
#
_cell.length_a   1.000
_cell.length_b   1.000
_cell.length_c   1.000
_cell.angle_alpha   90.00
_cell.angle_beta   90.00
_cell.angle_gamma   90.00
#
_symmetry.space_group_name_H-M   'P 1'
#
loop_
_entity.id
_entity.type
_entity.pdbx_description
1 polymer ?
#
loop_
_entity_poly.entity_id
_entity_poly.type
_entity_poly.pdbx_seq_one_letter_code
_entity_poly.pdbx_strand_id
1 'polypeptide(L)'
;MKTVTIRGVEPEVADKLRLAAAEQGKSINQLALEMVKEGLGLKQARTFSREYDDMDHLFGRWNDDEFREIHAKIEQERQVDQELWK
;
A
#
# COMPACT_ATOMS: atom_id res chain seq x y z
N MET A 1 -17.16 -8.18 -17.17
CA MET A 1 -17.77 -6.92 -16.69
C MET A 1 -19.28 -7.05 -16.85
N LYS A 2 -20.05 -6.86 -15.78
CA LYS A 2 -21.50 -6.74 -15.88
C LYS A 2 -21.85 -5.27 -15.73
N THR A 3 -22.56 -4.72 -16.69
CA THR A 3 -23.02 -3.32 -16.65
C THR A 3 -24.33 -3.26 -15.88
N VAL A 4 -24.39 -2.38 -14.89
CA VAL A 4 -25.61 -2.09 -14.12
C VAL A 4 -25.93 -0.62 -14.32
N THR A 5 -27.16 -0.32 -14.73
CA THR A 5 -27.65 1.05 -14.87
C THR A 5 -28.64 1.33 -13.75
N ILE A 6 -28.35 2.32 -12.92
CA ILE A 6 -29.26 2.80 -11.88
C ILE A 6 -30.19 3.82 -12.53
N ARG A 7 -31.50 3.54 -12.52
CA ARG A 7 -32.55 4.41 -13.08
C ARG A 7 -33.32 5.09 -11.95
N GLY A 8 -33.91 6.25 -12.23
CA GLY A 8 -34.72 6.99 -11.25
C GLY A 8 -33.90 7.77 -10.21
N VAL A 9 -32.64 8.08 -10.51
CA VAL A 9 -31.84 8.97 -9.64
C VAL A 9 -32.37 10.38 -9.80
N GLU A 10 -32.90 10.94 -8.71
CA GLU A 10 -33.38 12.32 -8.68
C GLU A 10 -32.20 13.31 -8.93
N PRO A 11 -32.45 14.47 -9.58
CA PRO A 11 -31.39 15.43 -9.88
C PRO A 11 -30.59 15.87 -8.64
N GLU A 12 -31.27 16.07 -7.51
CA GLU A 12 -30.62 16.43 -6.24
C GLU A 12 -29.67 15.34 -5.75
N VAL A 13 -30.05 14.08 -5.90
CA VAL A 13 -29.22 12.93 -5.51
C VAL A 13 -28.01 12.81 -6.44
N ALA A 14 -28.19 13.03 -7.75
CA ALA A 14 -27.09 13.02 -8.71
C ALA A 14 -26.07 14.13 -8.42
N ASP A 15 -26.54 15.31 -8.02
CA ASP A 15 -25.68 16.45 -7.68
C ASP A 15 -24.92 16.21 -6.38
N LYS A 16 -25.60 15.73 -5.33
CA LYS A 16 -24.95 15.33 -4.07
C LYS A 16 -23.90 14.22 -4.28
N LEU A 17 -24.20 13.24 -5.14
CA LEU A 17 -23.26 12.17 -5.46
C LEU A 17 -22.03 12.69 -6.18
N ARG A 18 -22.20 13.66 -7.10
CA ARG A 18 -21.08 14.29 -7.82
C ARG A 18 -20.19 15.10 -6.87
N LEU A 19 -20.80 15.88 -5.98
CA LEU A 19 -20.09 16.65 -4.95
C LEU A 19 -19.29 15.74 -4.02
N ALA A 20 -19.93 14.71 -3.46
CA ALA A 20 -19.27 13.75 -2.57
C ALA A 20 -18.13 12.99 -3.25
N ALA A 21 -18.27 12.69 -4.56
CA ALA A 21 -17.20 12.06 -5.33
C ALA A 21 -15.99 13.00 -5.51
N ALA A 22 -16.25 14.28 -5.79
CA ALA A 22 -15.21 15.30 -5.92
C ALA A 22 -14.46 15.53 -4.60
N GLU A 23 -15.17 15.65 -3.47
CA GLU A 23 -14.58 15.82 -2.14
C GLU A 23 -13.66 14.65 -1.75
N GLN A 24 -14.00 13.43 -2.18
CA GLN A 24 -13.21 12.23 -1.89
C GLN A 24 -12.16 11.91 -2.96
N GLY A 25 -12.04 12.72 -4.02
CA GLY A 25 -11.13 12.46 -5.15
C GLY A 25 -11.42 11.17 -5.91
N LYS A 26 -12.69 10.72 -5.92
CA LYS A 26 -13.12 9.45 -6.53
C LYS A 26 -13.99 9.69 -7.75
N SER A 27 -14.06 8.71 -8.66
CA SER A 27 -15.09 8.73 -9.70
C SER A 27 -16.47 8.45 -9.11
N ILE A 28 -17.52 9.00 -9.74
CA ILE A 28 -18.92 8.76 -9.35
C ILE A 28 -19.22 7.25 -9.30
N ASN A 29 -18.72 6.50 -10.29
CA ASN A 29 -18.91 5.04 -10.34
C ASN A 29 -18.22 4.33 -9.16
N GLN A 30 -16.99 4.75 -8.81
CA GLN A 30 -16.28 4.18 -7.67
C GLN A 30 -17.01 4.45 -6.35
N LEU A 31 -17.48 5.69 -6.14
CA LEU A 31 -18.25 6.03 -4.95
C LEU A 31 -19.58 5.26 -4.87
N ALA A 32 -20.30 5.14 -5.99
CA ALA A 32 -21.54 4.37 -6.06
C ALA A 32 -21.31 2.89 -5.73
N LEU A 33 -20.22 2.29 -6.25
CA LEU A 33 -19.86 0.91 -5.92
C LEU A 33 -19.49 0.73 -4.45
N GLU A 34 -18.78 1.69 -3.85
CA GLU A 34 -18.45 1.68 -2.42
C GLU A 34 -19.72 1.74 -1.56
N MET A 35 -20.66 2.64 -1.88
CA MET A 35 -21.95 2.74 -1.20
C MET A 35 -22.79 1.47 -1.32
N VAL A 36 -22.83 0.85 -2.51
CA VAL A 36 -23.54 -0.42 -2.72
C VAL A 36 -22.89 -1.54 -1.91
N LYS A 37 -21.55 -1.63 -1.90
CA LYS A 37 -20.84 -2.62 -1.07
C LYS A 37 -21.10 -2.41 0.41
N GLU A 38 -21.11 -1.16 0.87
CA GLU A 38 -21.39 -0.80 2.26
C GLU A 38 -22.82 -1.15 2.67
N GLY A 39 -23.83 -0.80 1.86
CA GLY A 39 -25.23 -1.14 2.10
C GLY A 39 -25.51 -2.65 2.07
N LEU A 40 -24.70 -3.43 1.35
CA LEU A 40 -24.78 -4.89 1.34
C LEU A 40 -23.94 -5.56 2.45
N GLY A 41 -23.28 -4.79 3.32
CA GLY A 41 -22.38 -5.34 4.35
C GLY A 41 -21.11 -6.00 3.80
N LEU A 42 -20.80 -5.77 2.52
CA LEU A 42 -19.63 -6.29 1.81
C LEU A 42 -18.41 -5.37 1.96
N LYS A 43 -18.44 -4.44 2.91
CA LYS A 43 -17.30 -3.58 3.23
C LYS A 43 -16.21 -4.48 3.81
N GLN A 44 -15.37 -5.01 2.93
CA GLN A 44 -14.12 -5.64 3.32
C GLN A 44 -13.34 -4.52 4.02
N ALA A 45 -13.22 -4.61 5.35
CA ALA A 45 -12.21 -3.82 6.06
C ALA A 45 -10.94 -3.97 5.24
N ARG A 46 -10.31 -2.86 4.85
CA ARG A 46 -9.07 -2.93 4.08
C ARG A 46 -8.03 -3.60 5.00
N THR A 47 -7.96 -4.93 4.95
CA THR A 47 -7.14 -5.73 5.86
C THR A 47 -5.66 -5.38 5.70
N PHE A 48 -5.30 -4.77 4.57
CA PHE A 48 -3.93 -4.44 4.18
C PHE A 48 -3.79 -3.03 3.56
N SER A 49 -4.47 -2.00 4.10
CA SER A 49 -4.20 -0.61 3.70
C SER A 49 -3.39 0.18 4.73
N ARG A 50 -2.79 -0.51 5.70
CA ARG A 50 -1.90 0.15 6.64
C ARG A 50 -0.52 0.21 6.03
N GLU A 51 -0.12 1.42 5.65
CA GLU A 51 1.27 1.74 5.35
C GLU A 51 2.01 1.84 6.69
N TYR A 52 3.19 1.24 6.75
CA TYR A 52 4.11 1.28 7.90
C TYR A 52 5.40 1.91 7.42
N ASP A 53 5.84 2.96 8.12
CA ASP A 53 7.03 3.77 7.84
C ASP A 53 8.10 3.63 8.94
N ASP A 54 7.81 2.84 9.98
CA ASP A 54 8.65 2.64 11.15
C ASP A 54 10.00 1.99 10.81
N MET A 55 10.08 1.28 9.69
CA MET A 55 11.32 0.67 9.19
C MET A 55 11.99 1.44 8.04
N ASP A 56 11.43 2.56 7.58
CA ASP A 56 11.97 3.29 6.42
C ASP A 56 13.39 3.83 6.68
N HIS A 57 13.70 4.16 7.93
CA HIS A 57 15.02 4.58 8.36
C HIS A 57 16.10 3.48 8.25
N LEU A 58 15.69 2.20 8.15
CA LEU A 58 16.60 1.08 7.90
C LEU A 58 16.95 0.96 6.42
N PHE A 59 16.15 1.55 5.53
CA PHE A 59 16.44 1.65 4.10
C PHE A 59 17.33 2.87 3.82
N GLY A 60 18.58 2.78 4.28
CA GLY A 60 19.65 3.74 4.00
C GLY A 60 20.71 3.16 3.05
N ARG A 61 21.44 4.02 2.33
CA ARG A 61 22.69 3.64 1.68
C ARG A 61 23.83 3.80 2.69
N TRP A 62 24.69 2.79 2.81
CA TRP A 62 25.92 2.95 3.59
C TRP A 62 26.79 4.04 2.97
N ASN A 63 27.40 4.86 3.83
CA ASN A 63 28.48 5.72 3.40
C ASN A 63 29.76 4.90 3.15
N ASP A 64 30.76 5.50 2.52
CA ASP A 64 31.97 4.79 2.12
C ASP A 64 32.80 4.26 3.31
N ASP A 65 32.68 4.87 4.49
CA ASP A 65 33.36 4.43 5.71
C ASP A 65 32.64 3.20 6.32
N GLU A 66 31.31 3.26 6.44
CA GLU A 66 30.47 2.14 6.89
C GLU A 66 30.63 0.93 5.98
N PHE A 67 30.63 1.14 4.66
CA PHE A 67 30.87 0.09 3.69
C PHE A 67 32.24 -0.56 3.91
N ARG A 68 33.30 0.23 4.07
CA ARG A 68 34.66 -0.29 4.27
C ARG A 68 34.79 -1.07 5.57
N GLU A 69 34.23 -0.58 6.67
CA GLU A 69 34.25 -1.25 7.97
C GLU A 69 33.57 -2.62 7.90
N ILE A 70 32.34 -2.65 7.38
CA ILE A 70 31.55 -3.88 7.29
C ILE A 70 32.20 -4.86 6.31
N HIS A 71 32.66 -4.38 5.17
CA HIS A 71 33.27 -5.24 4.15
C HIS A 71 34.59 -5.85 4.63
N ALA A 72 35.40 -5.11 5.39
CA ALA A 72 36.64 -5.62 5.98
C ALA A 72 36.38 -6.77 6.97
N LYS A 73 35.33 -6.67 7.79
CA LYS A 73 34.93 -7.76 8.70
C LYS A 73 34.45 -8.99 7.93
N ILE A 74 33.59 -8.81 6.94
CA ILE A 74 33.08 -9.91 6.10
C ILE A 74 34.24 -10.65 5.43
N GLU A 75 35.25 -9.93 4.93
CA GLU A 75 36.39 -10.54 4.27
C GLU A 75 37.24 -11.40 5.21
N GLN A 76 37.39 -10.97 6.47
CA GLN A 76 38.06 -11.77 7.50
C GLN A 76 37.30 -13.06 7.81
N GLU A 77 35.97 -13.00 7.91
CA GLU A 77 35.13 -14.16 8.20
C GLU A 77 34.99 -15.13 7.02
N ARG A 78 35.33 -14.70 5.79
CA ARG A 78 35.35 -15.56 4.59
C ARG A 78 36.59 -16.43 4.50
N GLN A 79 37.60 -16.23 5.35
CA GLN A 79 38.74 -17.12 5.38
C GLN A 79 38.32 -18.48 5.95
N VAL A 80 38.50 -19.52 5.14
CA VAL A 80 38.24 -20.89 5.55
C VAL A 80 39.30 -21.32 6.55
N ASP A 81 38.89 -21.52 7.80
CA ASP A 81 39.72 -22.17 8.80
C ASP A 81 39.83 -23.68 8.48
N GLN A 82 41.02 -24.08 8.08
CA GLN A 82 41.35 -25.46 7.69
C GLN A 82 41.33 -26.44 8.86
N GLU A 83 41.44 -25.96 10.11
CA GLU A 83 41.32 -26.81 11.30
C GLU A 83 39.84 -27.10 11.63
N LEU A 84 38.94 -26.17 11.34
CA LEU A 84 37.49 -26.32 11.50
C LEU A 84 36.81 -27.08 10.34
N TRP A 85 37.42 -27.11 9.16
CA TRP A 85 36.85 -27.76 7.96
C TRP A 85 37.24 -29.25 7.80
N LYS A 86 38.06 -29.83 8.68
CA LYS A 86 38.45 -31.25 8.59
C LYS A 86 37.37 -32.25 9.02
#